data_AF-A0A386PTQ4-F1
#
_entry.id   AF-A0A386PTQ4-F1
#
_cell.length_a   1.000
_cell.length_b   1.000
_cell.length_c   1.000
_cell.angle_alpha   90.00
_cell.angle_beta   90.00
_cell.angle_gamma   90.00
#
_symmetry.space_group_name_H-M   'P 1'
#
loop_
_entity.id
_entity.type
_entity.pdbx_description
1 polymer ?
#
loop_
_entity_poly.entity_id
_entity_poly.type
_entity_poly.pdbx_seq_one_letter_code
_entity_poly.pdbx_strand_id
1 'polypeptide(L)'
;MKKSLAIIALSAAMILTNANVVEASNNIQGDADTTVKSSKVYTKLPDYNGKDVVIIENDSHSNIKPIALYEMQNGKLVKTGDKVKQFGNHYMLFWKADPVKINGKTCWQIGDNLYLKSSRVSQINLQKTQAVGQEIQNFGNSSDDNSTENTDTIKVTNVDGEDVPVMSLQKDGSFDLNSEKTLSNNSTWHSDKVRKYKGEVYCRIATNEWVNATNYVVKN
;
A
#
# COMPACT_ATOMS: atom_id res chain seq x y z
N MET A 1 50.04 1.19 -28.18
CA MET A 1 49.19 2.39 -28.03
C MET A 1 47.84 1.97 -27.45
N LYS A 2 47.63 2.14 -26.13
CA LYS A 2 46.34 1.89 -25.47
C LYS A 2 45.72 3.24 -25.12
N LYS A 3 44.60 3.61 -25.76
CA LYS A 3 43.83 4.81 -25.43
C LYS A 3 42.94 4.48 -24.23
N SER A 4 43.17 5.17 -23.11
CA SER A 4 42.28 5.18 -21.95
C SER A 4 41.19 6.23 -22.20
N LEU A 5 39.92 5.83 -22.21
CA LEU A 5 38.79 6.77 -22.15
C LEU A 5 38.38 6.94 -20.68
N ALA A 6 38.64 8.13 -20.15
CA ALA A 6 38.06 8.59 -18.89
C ALA A 6 36.64 9.11 -19.19
N ILE A 7 35.63 8.50 -18.58
CA ILE A 7 34.25 9.04 -18.58
C ILE A 7 34.12 9.91 -17.33
N ILE A 8 34.10 11.22 -17.53
CA ILE A 8 33.79 12.22 -16.51
C ILE A 8 32.27 12.28 -16.41
N ALA A 9 31.69 11.74 -15.32
CA ALA A 9 30.28 11.93 -15.02
C ALA A 9 30.10 13.28 -14.32
N LEU A 10 29.47 14.22 -15.03
CA LEU A 10 29.08 15.54 -14.52
C LEU A 10 27.76 15.38 -13.75
N SER A 11 27.80 15.39 -12.42
CA SER A 11 26.57 15.38 -11.60
C SER A 11 26.00 16.79 -11.50
N ALA A 12 24.92 17.07 -12.23
CA ALA A 12 24.10 18.25 -12.00
C ALA A 12 23.26 18.03 -10.73
N ALA A 13 23.50 18.85 -9.70
CA ALA A 13 22.63 18.91 -8.53
C ALA A 13 21.41 19.78 -8.88
N MET A 14 20.26 19.16 -9.08
CA MET A 14 18.99 19.87 -9.19
C MET A 14 18.47 20.14 -7.79
N ILE A 15 18.45 21.41 -7.39
CA ILE A 15 17.77 21.87 -6.17
C ILE A 15 16.29 22.02 -6.54
N LEU A 16 15.45 21.09 -6.08
CA LEU A 16 14.00 21.27 -6.11
C LEU A 16 13.55 21.91 -4.80
N THR A 17 13.12 23.16 -4.89
CA THR A 17 12.35 23.84 -3.86
C THR A 17 10.91 23.33 -3.92
N ASN A 18 10.48 22.56 -2.92
CA ASN A 18 9.08 22.19 -2.79
C ASN A 18 8.29 23.40 -2.28
N ALA A 19 7.52 24.01 -3.18
CA ALA A 19 6.48 24.97 -2.84
C ALA A 19 5.10 24.32 -3.02
N ASN A 20 4.21 24.64 -2.08
CA ASN A 20 2.77 24.38 -2.00
C ASN A 20 2.34 23.03 -1.40
N VAL A 21 2.35 22.99 -0.06
CA VAL A 21 1.38 22.20 0.71
C VAL A 21 0.25 23.14 1.11
N VAL A 22 -0.96 22.86 0.66
CA VAL A 22 -2.18 23.50 1.15
C VAL A 22 -2.42 22.99 2.57
N GLU A 23 -2.24 23.87 3.56
CA GLU A 23 -2.59 23.63 4.95
C GLU A 23 -4.10 23.81 5.12
N ALA A 24 -4.81 22.76 5.55
CA ALA A 24 -6.12 22.91 6.16
C ALA A 24 -5.91 23.13 7.68
N SER A 25 -6.28 24.34 8.10
CA SER A 25 -6.04 24.95 9.41
C SER A 25 -6.62 24.17 10.59
N ASN A 26 -5.94 24.25 11.74
CA ASN A 26 -6.58 24.35 13.04
C ASN A 26 -5.73 25.21 13.98
N ASN A 27 -6.29 26.38 14.33
CA ASN A 27 -5.76 27.37 15.26
C ASN A 27 -5.82 26.86 16.70
N ILE A 28 -4.68 26.77 17.40
CA ILE A 28 -4.57 27.07 18.84
C ILE A 28 -3.19 27.73 19.09
N GLN A 29 -3.21 28.89 19.72
CA GLN A 29 -2.05 29.71 20.06
C GLN A 29 -1.56 29.40 21.49
N GLY A 30 -0.25 29.21 21.68
CA GLY A 30 0.37 29.23 23.01
C GLY A 30 1.62 28.36 23.22
N ASP A 31 2.78 28.96 22.93
CA ASP A 31 4.04 28.90 23.70
C ASP A 31 5.03 27.71 23.66
N ALA A 32 6.30 28.10 23.61
CA ALA A 32 7.59 27.42 23.81
C ALA A 32 8.00 26.22 22.93
N ASP A 33 8.93 26.56 22.04
CA ASP A 33 9.92 25.74 21.33
C ASP A 33 10.38 24.46 22.05
N THR A 34 9.82 23.34 21.61
CA THR A 34 10.57 22.11 21.31
C THR A 34 9.91 21.51 20.08
N THR A 35 10.45 21.77 18.89
CA THR A 35 9.89 21.13 17.67
C THR A 35 10.28 19.64 17.65
N VAL A 36 9.60 18.84 18.48
CA VAL A 36 9.53 17.39 18.27
C VAL A 36 8.80 17.23 16.94
N LYS A 37 9.55 16.98 15.85
CA LYS A 37 8.95 16.55 14.58
C LYS A 37 8.09 15.32 14.87
N SER A 38 6.79 15.51 15.00
CA SER A 38 5.86 14.43 15.21
C SER A 38 5.87 13.56 13.96
N SER A 39 6.17 12.27 14.12
CA SER A 39 6.17 11.34 12.99
C SER A 39 4.75 11.26 12.43
N LYS A 40 4.56 11.66 11.17
CA LYS A 40 3.26 11.51 10.49
C LYS A 40 3.13 10.09 9.94
N VAL A 41 1.88 9.62 9.89
CA VAL A 41 1.56 8.33 9.30
C VAL A 41 0.59 8.53 8.15
N TYR A 42 1.08 8.31 6.93
CA TYR A 42 0.34 8.58 5.71
C TYR A 42 -0.44 7.36 5.24
N THR A 43 -1.65 7.64 4.75
CA THR A 43 -2.44 6.76 3.89
C THR A 43 -2.52 7.27 2.45
N LYS A 44 -2.07 8.52 2.22
CA LYS A 44 -1.95 9.17 0.92
C LYS A 44 -0.62 9.92 0.85
N LEU A 45 0.07 9.79 -0.28
CA LEU A 45 1.28 10.50 -0.68
C LEU A 45 1.02 11.19 -2.03
N PRO A 46 1.87 12.15 -2.42
CA PRO A 46 1.86 12.69 -3.77
C PRO A 46 1.99 11.61 -4.83
N ASP A 47 1.58 11.96 -6.04
CA ASP A 47 1.59 11.06 -7.18
C ASP A 47 2.95 10.51 -7.48
N TYR A 48 2.97 9.22 -7.81
CA TYR A 48 4.16 8.56 -8.25
C TYR A 48 3.83 7.52 -9.30
N ASN A 49 4.48 7.63 -10.46
CA ASN A 49 4.21 6.78 -11.61
C ASN A 49 5.20 5.62 -11.72
N GLY A 50 5.35 4.86 -10.62
CA GLY A 50 6.15 3.64 -10.59
C GLY A 50 5.53 2.54 -11.47
N LYS A 51 6.38 1.69 -12.07
CA LYS A 51 5.96 0.66 -13.04
C LYS A 51 5.51 -0.64 -12.38
N ASP A 52 6.01 -0.90 -11.18
CA ASP A 52 5.60 -2.04 -10.36
C ASP A 52 4.55 -1.62 -9.34
N VAL A 53 3.92 -2.61 -8.72
CA VAL A 53 3.02 -2.40 -7.60
C VAL A 53 3.51 -3.22 -6.42
N VAL A 54 3.56 -2.59 -5.25
CA VAL A 54 3.87 -3.27 -4.01
C VAL A 54 2.77 -3.11 -2.98
N ILE A 55 2.75 -4.08 -2.07
CA ILE A 55 1.98 -4.03 -0.83
C ILE A 55 2.93 -4.06 0.36
N ILE A 56 2.44 -3.55 1.47
CA ILE A 56 3.11 -3.62 2.76
C ILE A 56 2.47 -4.76 3.53
N GLU A 57 3.17 -5.85 3.76
CA GLU A 57 2.70 -6.98 4.54
C GLU A 57 2.69 -6.69 6.05
N ASN A 58 2.00 -7.53 6.82
CA ASN A 58 2.00 -7.44 8.28
C ASN A 58 3.39 -7.68 8.89
N ASP A 59 3.55 -7.37 10.17
CA ASP A 59 4.70 -7.87 10.91
C ASP A 59 4.60 -9.39 11.14
N SER A 60 5.66 -9.99 11.68
CA SER A 60 5.75 -11.44 11.92
C SER A 60 4.67 -12.00 12.86
N HIS A 61 3.95 -11.12 13.58
CA HIS A 61 2.87 -11.49 14.50
C HIS A 61 1.50 -11.16 13.91
N SER A 62 1.42 -10.93 12.59
CA SER A 62 0.19 -10.54 11.89
C SER A 62 -0.41 -9.21 12.35
N ASN A 63 0.37 -8.36 13.03
CA ASN A 63 -0.08 -7.02 13.41
C ASN A 63 0.09 -6.05 12.26
N ILE A 64 -0.89 -5.17 12.11
CA ILE A 64 -0.85 -4.06 11.15
C ILE A 64 0.03 -2.97 11.76
N LYS A 65 1.27 -2.87 11.29
CA LYS A 65 2.21 -1.81 11.71
C LYS A 65 2.59 -0.93 10.52
N PRO A 66 2.53 0.41 10.66
CA PRO A 66 3.11 1.29 9.65
C PRO A 66 4.59 0.97 9.41
N ILE A 67 5.07 1.18 8.18
CA ILE A 67 6.49 1.06 7.84
C ILE A 67 7.09 2.45 7.63
N ALA A 68 8.36 2.59 7.97
CA ALA A 68 9.05 3.87 7.87
C ALA A 68 9.28 4.28 6.42
N LEU A 69 9.17 5.57 6.17
CA LEU A 69 9.63 6.23 4.96
C LEU A 69 11.12 6.60 5.10
N TYR A 70 11.81 6.53 3.97
CA TYR A 70 13.21 6.90 3.83
C TYR A 70 13.37 7.85 2.66
N GLU A 71 14.41 8.67 2.72
CA GLU A 71 14.87 9.53 1.63
C GLU A 71 16.27 9.09 1.20
N MET A 72 16.58 9.26 -0.09
CA MET A 72 17.94 9.09 -0.58
C MET A 72 18.75 10.36 -0.32
N GLN A 73 19.85 10.22 0.41
CA GLN A 73 20.81 11.29 0.66
C GLN A 73 22.22 10.73 0.49
N ASN A 74 23.01 11.31 -0.43
CA ASN A 74 24.39 10.90 -0.69
C ASN A 74 24.55 9.38 -0.94
N GLY A 75 23.63 8.79 -1.72
CA GLY A 75 23.63 7.36 -2.05
C GLY A 75 23.21 6.44 -0.89
N LYS A 76 22.71 6.98 0.22
CA LYS A 76 22.24 6.22 1.38
C LYS A 76 20.79 6.56 1.71
N LEU A 77 20.03 5.56 2.17
CA LEU A 77 18.69 5.79 2.71
C LEU A 77 18.77 6.31 4.14
N VAL A 78 18.17 7.49 4.36
CA VAL A 78 18.03 8.14 5.66
C VAL A 78 16.56 8.11 6.06
N LYS A 79 16.28 7.71 7.31
CA LYS A 79 14.90 7.61 7.81
C LYS A 79 14.32 9.01 8.00
N THR A 80 13.12 9.26 7.47
CA THR A 80 12.49 10.60 7.56
C THR A 80 11.84 10.84 8.93
N GLY A 81 11.49 9.77 9.64
CA GLY A 81 10.65 9.79 10.84
C GLY A 81 9.20 9.43 10.52
N ASP A 82 8.75 9.71 9.31
CA ASP A 82 7.40 9.42 8.83
C ASP A 82 7.21 7.96 8.43
N LYS A 83 5.94 7.57 8.27
CA LYS A 83 5.54 6.20 7.99
C LYS A 83 4.38 6.15 6.99
N VAL A 84 4.19 5.01 6.36
CA VAL A 84 2.97 4.68 5.60
C VAL A 84 2.29 3.46 6.19
N LYS A 85 0.96 3.41 6.09
CA LYS A 85 0.14 2.24 6.48
C LYS A 85 -0.17 1.37 5.27
N GLN A 86 -0.42 0.09 5.55
CA GLN A 86 -0.98 -0.84 4.58
C GLN A 86 -2.46 -0.56 4.29
N PHE A 87 -3.20 0.03 5.24
CA PHE A 87 -4.64 0.23 5.12
C PHE A 87 -5.00 1.71 5.29
N GLY A 88 -5.97 2.16 4.48
CA GLY A 88 -6.64 3.45 4.58
C GLY A 88 -8.12 3.24 4.31
N ASN A 89 -8.99 3.82 5.16
CA ASN A 89 -10.46 3.73 5.04
C ASN A 89 -10.96 2.30 4.75
N HIS A 90 -10.57 1.31 5.56
CA HIS A 90 -10.96 -0.11 5.41
C HIS A 90 -10.48 -0.83 4.13
N TYR A 91 -9.74 -0.16 3.25
CA TYR A 91 -9.13 -0.76 2.06
C TYR A 91 -7.64 -0.99 2.26
N MET A 92 -7.12 -2.02 1.59
CA MET A 92 -5.69 -2.18 1.41
C MET A 92 -5.17 -1.12 0.43
N LEU A 93 -4.09 -0.47 0.81
CA LEU A 93 -3.35 0.48 -0.01
C LEU A 93 -2.29 -0.27 -0.80
N PHE A 94 -2.38 -0.11 -2.11
CA PHE A 94 -1.32 -0.49 -3.03
C PHE A 94 -0.41 0.72 -3.24
N TRP A 95 0.83 0.47 -3.63
CA TRP A 95 1.79 1.55 -3.89
C TRP A 95 2.40 1.31 -5.26
N LYS A 96 2.22 2.26 -6.18
CA LYS A 96 3.03 2.30 -7.39
C LYS A 96 4.49 2.43 -6.96
N ALA A 97 5.37 1.62 -7.51
CA ALA A 97 6.73 1.51 -7.01
C ALA A 97 7.73 1.17 -8.12
N ASP A 98 8.99 1.52 -7.89
CA ASP A 98 10.11 1.03 -8.69
C ASP A 98 11.17 0.38 -7.77
N PRO A 99 11.76 -0.76 -8.16
CA PRO A 99 12.78 -1.42 -7.36
C PRO A 99 14.13 -0.69 -7.47
N VAL A 100 14.74 -0.42 -6.33
CA VAL A 100 16.05 0.24 -6.23
C VAL A 100 17.01 -0.64 -5.43
N LYS A 101 18.17 -0.97 -6.01
CA LYS A 101 19.19 -1.79 -5.34
C LYS A 101 20.13 -0.90 -4.53
N ILE A 102 20.17 -1.11 -3.22
CA ILE A 102 21.03 -0.38 -2.29
C ILE A 102 21.79 -1.39 -1.44
N ASN A 103 23.11 -1.43 -1.55
CA ASN A 103 23.99 -2.40 -0.88
C ASN A 103 23.54 -3.86 -1.10
N GLY A 104 23.16 -4.20 -2.33
CA GLY A 104 22.70 -5.54 -2.71
C GLY A 104 21.29 -5.90 -2.23
N LYS A 105 20.59 -5.01 -1.50
CA LYS A 105 19.20 -5.22 -1.07
C LYS A 105 18.24 -4.40 -1.93
N THR A 106 17.12 -5.01 -2.33
CA THR A 106 16.04 -4.30 -2.99
C THR A 106 15.28 -3.44 -1.98
N CYS A 107 15.16 -2.16 -2.30
CA CYS A 107 14.27 -1.19 -1.68
C CYS A 107 13.26 -0.74 -2.73
N TRP A 108 12.17 -0.11 -2.33
CA TRP A 108 11.12 0.31 -3.27
C TRP A 108 10.94 1.82 -3.20
N GLN A 109 11.18 2.49 -4.32
CA GLN A 109 10.83 3.90 -4.47
C GLN A 109 9.33 4.00 -4.68
N ILE A 110 8.66 4.88 -3.95
CA ILE A 110 7.19 5.07 -3.98
C ILE A 110 6.79 6.55 -4.12
N GLY A 111 7.78 7.41 -4.40
CA GLY A 111 7.66 8.86 -4.59
C GLY A 111 9.01 9.43 -5.05
N ASP A 112 9.05 10.70 -5.46
CA ASP A 112 10.24 11.34 -6.06
C ASP A 112 11.53 11.14 -5.25
N ASN A 113 11.45 11.21 -3.91
CA ASN A 113 12.54 10.86 -3.01
C ASN A 113 12.06 10.05 -1.81
N LEU A 114 11.03 9.21 -1.98
CA LEU A 114 10.45 8.43 -0.89
C LEU A 114 10.62 6.94 -1.13
N TYR A 115 11.14 6.25 -0.13
CA TYR A 115 11.52 4.85 -0.25
C TYR A 115 11.02 4.02 0.92
N LEU A 116 10.71 2.76 0.60
CA LEU A 116 10.43 1.70 1.55
C LEU A 116 11.62 0.74 1.61
N LYS A 117 12.12 0.52 2.82
CA LYS A 117 13.17 -0.46 3.12
C LYS A 117 12.67 -1.41 4.21
N SER A 118 11.91 -2.42 3.82
CA SER A 118 11.40 -3.43 4.74
C SER A 118 11.25 -4.77 4.02
N SER A 119 11.55 -5.86 4.73
CA SER A 119 11.24 -7.23 4.27
C SER A 119 9.73 -7.49 4.15
N ARG A 120 8.92 -6.59 4.71
CA ARG A 120 7.46 -6.62 4.62
C ARG A 120 6.96 -6.00 3.32
N VAL A 121 7.81 -5.57 2.39
CA VAL A 121 7.32 -5.04 1.11
C VAL A 121 7.38 -6.14 0.06
N SER A 122 6.22 -6.49 -0.50
CA SER A 122 6.08 -7.53 -1.51
C SER A 122 5.54 -6.94 -2.81
N GLN A 123 6.18 -7.31 -3.93
CA GLN A 123 5.70 -6.97 -5.26
C GLN A 123 4.47 -7.81 -5.61
N ILE A 124 3.48 -7.18 -6.23
CA ILE A 124 2.32 -7.86 -6.80
C ILE A 124 2.63 -8.29 -8.24
N ASN A 125 2.24 -9.50 -8.60
CA ASN A 125 2.30 -9.97 -9.98
C ASN A 125 1.13 -9.38 -10.79
N LEU A 126 1.36 -8.24 -11.42
CA LEU A 126 0.37 -7.53 -12.23
C LEU A 126 -0.20 -8.38 -13.38
N GLN A 127 0.64 -9.21 -14.01
CA GLN A 127 0.19 -10.06 -15.12
C GLN A 127 -0.86 -11.06 -14.67
N LYS A 128 -0.67 -11.67 -13.49
CA LYS A 128 -1.65 -12.59 -12.93
C LYS A 128 -2.97 -11.89 -12.63
N THR A 129 -2.91 -10.69 -12.03
CA THR A 129 -4.11 -9.90 -11.70
C THR A 129 -4.87 -9.49 -12.97
N GLN A 130 -4.17 -9.01 -13.99
CA GLN A 130 -4.78 -8.63 -15.27
C GLN A 130 -5.35 -9.83 -16.03
N ALA A 131 -4.67 -10.99 -15.99
CA ALA A 131 -5.12 -12.20 -16.69
C ALA A 131 -6.46 -12.74 -16.16
N VAL A 132 -6.78 -12.47 -14.89
CA VAL A 132 -8.07 -12.82 -14.27
C VAL A 132 -9.08 -11.66 -14.32
N GLY A 133 -8.82 -10.65 -15.15
CA GLY A 133 -9.70 -9.48 -15.31
C GLY A 133 -9.81 -8.60 -14.06
N GLN A 134 -8.88 -8.74 -13.10
CA GLN A 134 -8.84 -7.91 -11.91
C GLN A 134 -7.99 -6.67 -12.16
N GLU A 135 -8.50 -5.53 -11.72
CA GLU A 135 -7.76 -4.28 -11.69
C GLU A 135 -7.29 -3.99 -10.27
N ILE A 136 -6.03 -3.59 -10.11
CA ILE A 136 -5.52 -3.07 -8.83
C ILE A 136 -5.84 -1.59 -8.76
N GLN A 137 -6.57 -1.16 -7.74
CA GLN A 137 -6.75 0.25 -7.41
C GLN A 137 -6.43 0.54 -5.93
N ASN A 138 -6.86 1.69 -5.40
CA ASN A 138 -6.56 2.17 -4.05
C ASN A 138 -5.05 2.40 -3.83
N PHE A 139 -4.45 3.13 -4.77
CA PHE A 139 -3.06 3.53 -4.66
C PHE A 139 -2.88 4.64 -3.63
N GLY A 140 -2.04 4.38 -2.63
CA GLY A 140 -1.66 5.38 -1.63
C GLY A 140 -0.86 6.54 -2.22
N ASN A 141 -0.40 6.47 -3.47
CA ASN A 141 0.41 7.47 -4.16
C ASN A 141 -0.10 7.78 -5.57
N SER A 142 -1.42 7.96 -5.71
CA SER A 142 -2.06 8.40 -6.95
C SER A 142 -3.15 9.41 -6.64
N SER A 143 -3.21 10.51 -7.38
CA SER A 143 -4.21 11.59 -7.28
C SER A 143 -5.54 11.19 -7.89
N ASP A 144 -5.64 9.96 -8.41
CA ASP A 144 -6.89 9.30 -8.75
C ASP A 144 -7.74 9.18 -7.48
N ASP A 145 -8.39 10.27 -7.11
CA ASP A 145 -9.53 10.30 -6.22
C ASP A 145 -10.70 9.73 -7.03
N ASN A 146 -10.65 8.43 -7.27
CA ASN A 146 -11.88 7.65 -7.36
C ASN A 146 -12.43 7.47 -5.93
N SER A 147 -12.54 8.57 -5.17
CA SER A 147 -13.45 8.68 -4.06
C SER A 147 -14.85 8.93 -4.64
N THR A 148 -15.35 7.98 -5.43
CA THR A 148 -16.77 7.69 -5.33
C THR A 148 -16.96 7.36 -3.86
N GLU A 149 -17.82 8.14 -3.18
CA GLU A 149 -17.99 8.23 -1.73
C GLU A 149 -17.44 7.02 -0.96
N ASN A 150 -16.61 7.29 0.07
CA ASN A 150 -16.11 6.30 1.04
C ASN A 150 -17.29 5.59 1.72
N THR A 151 -17.97 4.71 0.99
CA THR A 151 -18.80 3.67 1.53
C THR A 151 -17.80 2.60 1.94
N ASP A 152 -17.86 2.08 3.15
CA ASP A 152 -16.97 1.00 3.57
C ASP A 152 -17.41 -0.29 2.84
N THR A 153 -17.54 -0.29 1.52
CA THR A 153 -18.13 -1.38 0.75
C THR A 153 -17.16 -1.97 -0.27
N ILE A 154 -17.12 -3.29 -0.32
CA ILE A 154 -16.36 -4.06 -1.29
C ILE A 154 -17.31 -4.63 -2.33
N LYS A 155 -16.93 -4.61 -3.62
CA LYS A 155 -17.62 -5.39 -4.65
C LYS A 155 -16.86 -6.69 -4.86
N VAL A 156 -17.57 -7.82 -4.88
CA VAL A 156 -16.96 -9.14 -4.95
C VAL A 156 -17.27 -9.84 -6.27
N THR A 157 -16.33 -10.60 -6.81
CA THR A 157 -16.47 -11.40 -8.03
C THR A 157 -15.48 -12.57 -8.01
N ASN A 158 -15.97 -13.76 -8.32
CA ASN A 158 -15.19 -14.95 -8.62
C ASN A 158 -15.29 -15.21 -10.12
N VAL A 159 -14.24 -14.86 -10.88
CA VAL A 159 -14.25 -15.02 -12.35
C VAL A 159 -14.21 -16.48 -12.80
N ASP A 160 -13.73 -17.38 -11.94
CA ASP A 160 -13.57 -18.80 -12.21
C ASP A 160 -14.73 -19.65 -11.63
N GLY A 161 -15.78 -19.02 -11.08
CA GLY A 161 -16.88 -19.73 -10.43
C GLY A 161 -18.19 -18.94 -10.37
N GLU A 162 -19.27 -19.62 -10.02
CA GLU A 162 -20.62 -19.02 -10.00
C GLU A 162 -20.81 -18.03 -8.84
N ASP A 163 -20.17 -18.31 -7.70
CA ASP A 163 -20.24 -17.48 -6.50
C ASP A 163 -18.88 -17.25 -5.84
N VAL A 164 -18.82 -16.23 -4.98
CA VAL A 164 -17.67 -15.90 -4.13
C VAL A 164 -17.77 -16.67 -2.80
N PRO A 165 -16.76 -17.48 -2.45
CA PRO A 165 -16.72 -18.18 -1.17
C PRO A 165 -16.68 -17.24 0.04
N VAL A 166 -17.48 -17.54 1.07
CA VAL A 166 -17.40 -16.90 2.39
C VAL A 166 -16.59 -17.77 3.33
N MET A 167 -15.76 -17.12 4.15
CA MET A 167 -14.86 -17.76 5.09
C MET A 167 -15.22 -17.36 6.50
N SER A 168 -14.92 -18.23 7.46
CA SER A 168 -15.09 -17.97 8.88
C SER A 168 -13.76 -17.93 9.58
N LEU A 169 -13.59 -16.94 10.44
CA LEU A 169 -12.40 -16.79 11.26
C LEU A 169 -12.52 -17.70 12.49
N GLN A 170 -11.55 -18.58 12.64
CA GLN A 170 -11.46 -19.54 13.74
C GLN A 170 -10.77 -18.94 14.96
N LYS A 171 -10.94 -19.59 16.12
CA LYS A 171 -10.34 -19.14 17.39
C LYS A 171 -8.81 -19.13 17.37
N ASP A 172 -8.20 -20.03 16.61
CA ASP A 172 -6.75 -20.09 16.42
C ASP A 172 -6.23 -19.03 15.41
N GLY A 173 -7.14 -18.24 14.84
CA GLY A 173 -6.84 -17.21 13.87
C GLY A 173 -6.74 -17.68 12.42
N SER A 174 -7.03 -18.96 12.16
CA SER A 174 -7.16 -19.51 10.82
C SER A 174 -8.49 -19.13 10.16
N PHE A 175 -8.56 -19.35 8.84
CA PHE A 175 -9.78 -19.19 8.06
C PHE A 175 -10.18 -20.53 7.47
N ASP A 176 -11.44 -20.89 7.68
CA ASP A 176 -12.06 -22.04 7.05
C ASP A 176 -13.21 -21.61 6.15
N LEU A 177 -13.48 -22.41 5.13
CA LEU A 177 -14.61 -22.20 4.24
C LEU A 177 -15.92 -22.36 5.00
N ASN A 178 -16.81 -21.38 4.88
CA ASN A 178 -18.19 -21.51 5.30
C ASN A 178 -18.99 -22.11 4.13
N SER A 179 -19.19 -23.42 4.13
CA SER A 179 -19.88 -24.15 3.05
C SER A 179 -21.36 -23.82 2.89
N GLU A 180 -21.96 -23.14 3.88
CA GLU A 180 -23.39 -22.79 3.85
C GLU A 180 -23.64 -21.38 3.29
N LYS A 181 -22.57 -20.62 3.02
CA LYS A 181 -22.68 -19.22 2.56
C LYS A 181 -21.74 -18.93 1.40
N THR A 182 -22.33 -18.34 0.38
CA THR A 182 -21.63 -17.75 -0.75
C THR A 182 -22.21 -16.36 -1.01
N LEU A 183 -21.47 -15.52 -1.74
CA LEU A 183 -21.95 -14.23 -2.21
C LEU A 183 -22.09 -14.29 -3.72
N SER A 184 -23.19 -13.79 -4.24
CA SER A 184 -23.36 -13.67 -5.68
C SER A 184 -22.26 -12.78 -6.27
N ASN A 185 -21.78 -13.16 -7.46
CA ASN A 185 -20.87 -12.33 -8.23
C ASN A 185 -21.45 -10.93 -8.47
N ASN A 186 -20.58 -9.92 -8.46
CA ASN A 186 -20.88 -8.49 -8.58
C ASN A 186 -21.71 -7.87 -7.44
N SER A 187 -21.90 -8.57 -6.32
CA SER A 187 -22.57 -8.00 -5.15
C SER A 187 -21.65 -7.05 -4.36
N THR A 188 -22.25 -6.07 -3.68
CA THR A 188 -21.56 -5.05 -2.88
C THR A 188 -21.85 -5.25 -1.40
N TRP A 189 -20.81 -5.24 -0.56
CA TRP A 189 -20.88 -5.59 0.85
C TRP A 189 -20.13 -4.61 1.73
N HIS A 190 -20.73 -4.21 2.84
CA HIS A 190 -20.03 -3.42 3.82
C HIS A 190 -18.90 -4.25 4.49
N SER A 191 -17.74 -3.63 4.70
CA SER A 191 -16.56 -4.23 5.30
C SER A 191 -15.92 -3.29 6.30
N ASP A 192 -15.86 -3.73 7.55
CA ASP A 192 -15.34 -2.92 8.65
C ASP A 192 -13.97 -3.39 9.16
N LYS A 193 -13.56 -4.62 8.83
CA LYS A 193 -12.29 -5.20 9.28
C LYS A 193 -11.56 -5.90 8.14
N VAL A 194 -10.24 -5.90 8.22
CA VAL A 194 -9.37 -6.60 7.28
C VAL A 194 -8.35 -7.44 8.06
N ARG A 195 -8.03 -8.62 7.55
CA ARG A 195 -7.08 -9.57 8.16
C ARG A 195 -6.29 -10.29 7.08
N LYS A 196 -4.98 -10.44 7.25
CA LYS A 196 -4.16 -11.29 6.38
C LYS A 196 -4.02 -12.69 7.00
N TYR A 197 -4.13 -13.73 6.19
CA TYR A 197 -3.90 -15.12 6.59
C TYR A 197 -3.26 -15.89 5.43
N LYS A 198 -2.15 -16.60 5.70
CA LYS A 198 -1.40 -17.41 4.71
C LYS A 198 -1.07 -16.68 3.38
N GLY A 199 -0.75 -15.38 3.44
CA GLY A 199 -0.40 -14.60 2.26
C GLY A 199 -1.58 -13.87 1.61
N GLU A 200 -2.81 -14.22 1.96
CA GLU A 200 -4.04 -13.66 1.39
C GLU A 200 -4.70 -12.67 2.36
N VAL A 201 -5.45 -11.73 1.81
CA VAL A 201 -6.18 -10.69 2.55
C VAL A 201 -7.64 -11.05 2.59
N TYR A 202 -8.24 -10.92 3.77
CA TYR A 202 -9.62 -11.21 4.06
C TYR A 202 -10.31 -9.95 4.58
N CYS A 203 -11.44 -9.58 3.99
CA CYS A 203 -12.28 -8.47 4.45
C CYS A 203 -13.52 -9.03 5.14
N ARG A 204 -13.86 -8.51 6.31
CA ARG A 204 -15.01 -8.97 7.09
C ARG A 204 -16.28 -8.31 6.60
N ILE A 205 -17.27 -9.10 6.22
CA ILE A 205 -18.57 -8.63 5.74
C ILE A 205 -19.70 -8.80 6.76
N ALA A 206 -19.51 -9.63 7.81
CA ALA A 206 -20.46 -9.80 8.91
C ALA A 206 -19.76 -10.32 10.19
N THR A 207 -20.53 -10.60 11.26
CA THR A 207 -20.04 -10.92 12.62
C THR A 207 -18.96 -12.01 12.68
N ASN A 208 -18.92 -12.96 11.75
CA ASN A 208 -17.76 -13.85 11.55
C ASN A 208 -17.62 -14.33 10.10
N GLU A 209 -17.91 -13.45 9.14
CA GLU A 209 -17.91 -13.79 7.73
C GLU A 209 -16.94 -12.90 7.00
N TRP A 210 -16.10 -13.52 6.19
CA TRP A 210 -14.96 -12.89 5.57
C TRP A 210 -14.82 -13.34 4.13
N VAL A 211 -14.43 -12.43 3.26
CA VAL A 211 -14.14 -12.71 1.85
C VAL A 211 -12.65 -12.62 1.63
N ASN A 212 -12.08 -13.56 0.88
CA ASN A 212 -10.70 -13.45 0.40
C ASN A 212 -10.59 -12.33 -0.64
N ALA A 213 -10.29 -11.12 -0.16
CA ALA A 213 -10.17 -9.92 -0.96
C ALA A 213 -8.97 -9.94 -1.91
N THR A 214 -7.95 -10.76 -1.64
CA THR A 214 -6.85 -10.95 -2.61
C THR A 214 -7.34 -11.58 -3.91
N ASN A 215 -8.32 -12.49 -3.81
CA ASN A 215 -8.79 -13.25 -4.96
C ASN A 215 -10.13 -12.77 -5.51
N TYR A 216 -10.96 -12.05 -4.74
CA TYR A 216 -12.35 -11.82 -5.12
C TYR A 216 -12.83 -10.38 -5.07
N VAL A 217 -12.06 -9.40 -4.59
CA VAL A 217 -12.56 -8.01 -4.56
C VAL A 217 -12.16 -7.26 -5.84
N VAL A 218 -13.14 -6.61 -6.46
CA VAL A 218 -13.01 -5.76 -7.65
C VAL A 218 -13.54 -4.36 -7.34
N LYS A 219 -13.12 -3.33 -8.08
CA LYS A 219 -13.70 -1.99 -7.91
C LYS A 219 -14.88 -1.77 -8.83
N ASN A 220 -15.74 -0.85 -8.39
CA ASN A 220 -16.79 -0.22 -9.18
C ASN A 220 -16.24 0.65 -10.32
#